data_AF-A0A2V4TZZ5-F1
#
_entry.id   AF-A0A2V4TZZ5-F1
#
_cell.length_a   1.000
_cell.length_b   1.000
_cell.length_c   1.000
_cell.angle_alpha   90.00
_cell.angle_beta   90.00
_cell.angle_gamma   90.00
#
_symmetry.space_group_name_H-M   'P 1'
#
loop_
_entity.id
_entity.type
_entity.pdbx_description
1 polymer ?
#
loop_
_entity_poly.entity_id
_entity_poly.type
_entity_poly.pdbx_seq_one_letter_code
_entity_poly.pdbx_strand_id
1 'polypeptide(L)' 'MKFSQNGLYIERYIKCANCGTLIYADDKHQQAQSVQRGGQLFCSQWCVDWREAREKREAEAEAAAR' A
#
# COMPACT_ATOMS: atom_id res chain seq x y z
N MET A 1 -24.41 9.52 -2.94
CA MET A 1 -23.73 8.41 -3.66
C MET A 1 -24.77 7.78 -4.59
N LYS A 2 -24.49 7.70 -5.90
CA LYS A 2 -25.41 7.19 -6.91
C LYS A 2 -25.13 5.69 -7.08
N PHE A 3 -26.09 4.84 -6.76
CA PHE A 3 -26.00 3.40 -6.99
C PHE A 3 -26.12 3.14 -8.50
N SER A 4 -25.17 2.41 -9.08
CA SER A 4 -25.30 1.95 -10.46
C SER A 4 -26.34 0.82 -10.55
N GLN A 5 -27.08 0.77 -11.66
CA GLN A 5 -28.15 -0.21 -11.89
C GLN A 5 -27.70 -1.68 -11.91
N ASN A 6 -26.39 -1.94 -11.97
CA ASN A 6 -25.79 -3.29 -12.04
C ASN A 6 -25.29 -3.82 -10.69
N GLY A 7 -25.41 -3.07 -9.59
CA GLY A 7 -25.11 -3.58 -8.24
C GLY A 7 -23.64 -3.88 -7.93
N LEU A 8 -22.69 -3.39 -8.73
CA LEU A 8 -21.25 -3.58 -8.48
C LEU A 8 -20.73 -2.45 -7.57
N TYR A 9 -20.75 -2.69 -6.25
CA TYR A 9 -20.16 -1.81 -5.26
C TYR A 9 -18.74 -2.25 -4.90
N ILE A 10 -17.81 -1.31 -4.73
CA ILE A 10 -16.50 -1.61 -4.15
C ILE A 10 -16.66 -1.63 -2.63
N GLU A 11 -16.59 -2.81 -2.03
CA GLU A 11 -16.73 -3.01 -0.58
C GLU A 11 -15.60 -2.37 0.22
N ARG A 12 -14.38 -2.45 -0.32
CA ARG A 12 -13.19 -1.95 0.36
C ARG A 12 -12.16 -1.45 -0.64
N TYR A 13 -11.74 -0.20 -0.47
CA TYR A 13 -10.62 0.37 -1.19
C TYR A 13 -9.32 0.10 -0.43
N ILE A 14 -8.68 -1.02 -0.73
CA ILE A 14 -7.37 -1.32 -0.16
C ILE A 14 -6.31 -0.67 -1.06
N LYS A 15 -5.45 0.17 -0.47
CA LYS A 15 -4.36 0.85 -1.17
C LYS A 15 -3.01 0.40 -0.62
N CYS A 16 -2.03 0.32 -1.51
CA CYS A 16 -0.63 0.15 -1.12
C CYS A 16 -0.19 1.31 -0.22
N ALA A 17 0.39 1.00 0.94
CA ALA A 17 0.84 1.98 1.92
C ALA A 17 2.03 2.82 1.46
N ASN A 18 2.70 2.46 0.35
CA ASN A 18 3.80 3.24 -0.23
C ASN A 18 3.36 4.03 -1.48
N CYS A 19 2.88 3.36 -2.52
CA CYS A 19 2.63 3.99 -3.82
C CYS A 19 1.16 4.37 -4.09
N GLY A 20 0.22 3.95 -3.23
CA GLY A 20 -1.20 4.29 -3.36
C GLY A 20 -2.00 3.49 -4.39
N THR A 21 -1.36 2.60 -5.16
CA THR A 21 -2.05 1.66 -6.08
C THR A 21 -3.12 0.86 -5.34
N LEU A 22 -4.27 0.67 -5.99
CA LEU A 22 -5.36 -0.17 -5.48
C LEU A 22 -4.97 -1.65 -5.55
N ILE A 23 -5.20 -2.36 -4.45
CA ILE A 23 -5.01 -3.80 -4.33
C ILE A 23 -6.40 -4.43 -4.28
N TYR A 24 -6.76 -5.19 -5.31
CA TYR A 24 -8.07 -5.82 -5.40
C TYR A 24 -8.06 -7.16 -4.67
N ALA A 25 -9.09 -7.41 -3.85
CA ALA A 25 -9.19 -8.63 -3.04
C ALA A 25 -9.23 -9.91 -3.91
N ASP A 26 -9.91 -9.85 -5.05
CA ASP A 26 -10.17 -11.01 -5.92
C ASP A 26 -9.10 -11.22 -7.00
N ASP A 27 -8.10 -10.35 -7.10
CA ASP A 27 -6.99 -10.49 -8.04
C ASP A 27 -5.89 -11.38 -7.43
N LYS A 28 -5.92 -12.68 -7.78
CA LYS A 28 -4.95 -13.68 -7.27
C LYS A 28 -3.49 -13.32 -7.57
N HIS A 29 -3.21 -12.67 -8.69
CA HIS A 29 -1.85 -12.29 -9.06
C HIS A 29 -1.36 -11.15 -8.15
N GLN A 30 -2.20 -10.14 -7.91
CA GLN A 30 -1.88 -9.08 -6.95
C GLN A 30 -1.75 -9.60 -5.53
N GLN A 31 -2.66 -10.49 -5.08
CA GLN A 31 -2.59 -11.07 -3.75
C GLN A 31 -1.27 -11.82 -3.52
N ALA A 32 -0.81 -12.60 -4.52
CA ALA A 32 0.45 -13.33 -4.45
C ALA A 32 1.70 -12.43 -4.34
N GLN A 33 1.63 -11.21 -4.89
CA GLN A 33 2.74 -10.24 -4.83
C GLN A 33 2.65 -9.31 -3.62
N SER A 34 1.45 -9.14 -3.05
CA SER A 34 1.22 -8.21 -1.96
C SER A 34 1.92 -8.66 -0.67
N VAL A 35 2.41 -7.69 0.11
CA VAL A 35 3.18 -7.94 1.33
C VAL A 35 2.53 -7.20 2.50
N GLN A 36 2.29 -7.90 3.60
CA GLN A 36 1.87 -7.31 4.88
C GLN A 36 3.10 -7.04 5.75
N ARG A 37 3.27 -5.80 6.20
CA ARG A 37 4.40 -5.39 7.07
C ARG A 37 3.92 -4.30 8.02
N GLY A 38 4.16 -4.47 9.33
CA GLY A 38 3.78 -3.47 10.33
C GLY A 38 2.27 -3.14 10.35
N GLY A 39 1.41 -4.11 10.04
CA GLY A 39 -0.05 -3.89 9.95
C GLY A 39 -0.53 -3.13 8.70
N GLN A 40 0.36 -2.90 7.74
CA GLN A 40 0.06 -2.20 6.48
C GLN A 40 0.31 -3.11 5.28
N LEU A 41 -0.52 -2.95 4.24
CA LEU A 41 -0.43 -3.73 3.00
C LEU A 41 0.32 -2.96 1.92
N PHE A 42 1.20 -3.65 1.22
CA PHE A 42 2.00 -3.14 0.11
C PHE A 42 1.74 -3.99 -1.14
N CYS A 43 1.81 -3.39 -2.33
CA CYS A 43 1.55 -4.12 -3.57
C CYS A 43 2.70 -5.07 -3.96
N SER A 44 3.90 -4.87 -3.40
CA SER A 44 5.08 -5.70 -3.66
C SER A 44 6.16 -5.45 -2.61
N GLN A 45 7.13 -6.36 -2.52
CA GLN A 45 8.33 -6.21 -1.67
C GLN A 45 9.08 -4.91 -1.98
N TRP A 46 9.19 -4.52 -3.25
CA TRP A 46 9.83 -3.28 -3.66
C TRP A 46 9.23 -2.04 -2.99
N CYS A 47 7.91 -2.03 -2.76
CA CYS A 47 7.25 -0.93 -2.06
C CYS A 47 7.53 -0.90 -0.56
N VAL A 48 7.84 -2.05 0.05
CA VAL A 48 8.31 -2.14 1.43
C VAL A 48 9.71 -1.53 1.52
N ASP A 49 10.62 -2.02 0.67
CA ASP A 49 12.03 -1.59 0.68
C ASP A 49 12.16 -0.08 0.47
N TRP A 50 11.38 0.48 -0.47
CA TRP A 50 11.37 1.93 -0.74
C TRP A 50 10.92 2.75 0.45
N ARG A 51 9.91 2.27 1.18
CA ARG A 51 9.40 2.97 2.36
C ARG A 51 10.41 2.91 3.49
N GLU A 52 10.97 1.73 3.78
CA GLU A 52 12.00 1.57 4.81
C GLU A 52 13.24 2.44 4.51
N ALA A 53 13.65 2.52 3.24
CA ALA A 53 14.74 3.40 2.81
C ALA A 53 14.41 4.91 2.93
N ARG A 54 13.14 5.30 2.76
CA ARG A 54 12.69 6.68 3.03
C ARG A 54 12.76 6.99 4.53
N GLU A 55 12.16 6.13 5.36
CA GLU A 55 12.13 6.29 6.82
C GLU A 55 13.55 6.38 7.39
N LYS A 56 14.49 5.57 6.88
CA LYS A 56 15.90 5.66 7.24
C LYS A 56 16.52 7.02 6.93
N ARG A 57 16.32 7.54 5.71
CA ARG A 57 16.87 8.86 5.30
C ARG A 57 16.27 10.00 6.12
N GLU A 58 14.98 9.91 6.46
CA GLU A 58 14.31 10.90 7.31
C GLU A 58 14.89 10.89 8.74
N ALA A 59 15.10 9.71 9.31
CA ALA A 59 15.72 9.57 10.63
C ALA A 59 17.17 10.09 10.66
N GLU A 60 17.97 9.81 9.62
CA GLU A 60 19.34 10.33 9.48
C GLU A 60 19.35 11.86 9.34
N ALA A 61 18.43 12.43 8.56
CA ALA A 61 18.30 13.88 8.41
C ALA A 61 17.88 14.56 9.73
N GLU A 62 16.97 13.96 10.49
CA GLU A 62 16.56 14.48 11.80
C GLU A 62 17.72 14.42 12.81
N ALA A 63 18.48 13.32 12.82
CA ALA A 63 19.65 13.18 13.69
C ALA A 63 20.75 14.20 13.36
N ALA A 64 20.97 14.50 12.08
CA ALA A 64 21.96 15.50 11.65
C ALA A 64 21.53 16.95 11.93
N ALA A 65 20.23 17.20 12.14
CA ALA A 65 19.69 18.52 12.46
C ALA A 65 19.67 18.84 13.97
N ARG A 66 20.01 17.88 14.83
CA ARG A 66 20.13 18.03 16.29
C ARG A 66 21.57 18.30 16.70
#